data_AF-A0AAV9I925-F1
#
_entry.id   AF-A0AAV9I925-F1
#
_cell.length_a   1.000
_cell.length_b   1.000
_cell.length_c   1.000
_cell.angle_alpha   90.00
_cell.angle_beta   90.00
_cell.angle_gamma   90.00
#
_symmetry.space_group_name_H-M   'P 1'
#
loop_
_entity.id
_entity.type
_entity.pdbx_description
1 polymer ?
#
loop_
_entity_poly.entity_id
_entity_poly.type
_entity_poly.pdbx_seq_one_letter_code
_entity_poly.pdbx_strand_id
1 'polypeptide(L)'
;MSADANRSFLREFWENLGTPEEPPPLPKQLEKFFKSLGYGMTAGMVTGAVFGWKDTKNVKIPSPPDLPRNPHARATYFVTRGIMAYGVRFSVFTGIFTLTDIFCSSFRDGKEDFINTTIAGSLTSFIFGALKYDNITGLAAAGLGGSLACVGGYVRDSLEELLQREREARKQENPQVALTKLELVIKKLEEENERSLRGLREAIDSKDSND
;
A
#
# COMPACT_ATOMS: atom_id res chain seq x y z
N MET A 1 -47.85 9.95 9.73
CA MET A 1 -46.98 10.33 10.87
C MET A 1 -45.64 9.62 10.69
N SER A 2 -44.62 10.27 10.11
CA SER A 2 -43.31 9.62 9.81
C SER A 2 -42.15 10.61 9.58
N ALA A 3 -42.35 11.93 9.69
CA ALA A 3 -41.29 12.91 9.42
C ALA A 3 -40.46 13.27 10.67
N ASP A 4 -41.00 13.07 11.88
CA ASP A 4 -40.36 13.55 13.11
C ASP A 4 -39.27 12.61 13.64
N ALA A 5 -39.39 11.29 13.41
CA ALA A 5 -38.40 10.30 13.84
C ALA A 5 -37.06 10.39 13.07
N ASN A 6 -37.09 10.85 11.81
CA ASN A 6 -35.86 11.01 11.00
C ASN A 6 -35.09 12.29 11.35
N ARG A 7 -35.78 13.31 11.88
CA ARG A 7 -35.14 14.57 12.30
C ARG A 7 -34.45 14.43 13.65
N SER A 8 -34.94 13.58 14.55
CA SER A 8 -34.28 13.34 15.83
C SER A 8 -32.97 12.57 15.66
N PHE A 9 -32.94 11.54 14.81
CA PHE A 9 -31.71 10.76 14.54
C PHE A 9 -30.60 11.62 13.92
N LEU A 10 -30.92 12.43 12.91
CA LEU A 10 -29.92 13.30 12.27
C LEU A 10 -29.42 14.40 13.20
N ARG A 11 -30.26 14.83 14.16
CA ARG A 11 -29.90 15.82 15.16
C ARG A 11 -29.05 15.22 16.28
N GLU A 12 -29.38 14.03 16.78
CA GLU A 12 -28.55 13.25 17.70
C GLU A 12 -27.19 12.90 17.07
N PHE A 13 -27.18 12.50 15.80
CA PHE A 13 -25.96 12.21 15.05
C PHE A 13 -25.06 13.45 14.95
N TRP A 14 -25.65 14.63 14.73
CA TRP A 14 -24.92 15.91 14.67
C TRP A 14 -24.49 16.44 16.02
N GLU A 15 -25.31 16.28 17.06
CA GLU A 15 -25.00 16.70 18.43
C GLU A 15 -23.90 15.82 19.05
N ASN A 16 -23.81 14.54 18.66
CA ASN A 16 -22.74 13.62 19.07
C ASN A 16 -21.43 13.76 18.27
N LEU A 17 -21.37 14.59 17.22
CA LEU A 17 -20.13 14.91 16.49
C LEU A 17 -19.27 15.96 17.23
N GLY A 18 -19.73 16.48 18.37
CA GLY A 18 -19.13 17.60 19.10
C GLY A 18 -18.20 17.27 20.28
N THR A 19 -18.00 16.00 20.63
CA THR A 19 -17.08 15.62 21.72
C THR A 19 -15.87 14.87 21.17
N PRO A 20 -14.62 15.32 21.45
CA PRO A 20 -13.40 14.62 21.06
C PRO A 20 -13.16 13.46 22.04
N GLU A 21 -14.09 12.52 22.09
CA GLU A 21 -13.75 11.17 22.50
C GLU A 21 -13.11 10.52 21.28
N GLU A 22 -11.86 10.07 21.40
CA GLU A 22 -11.17 9.35 20.33
C GLU A 22 -12.13 8.32 19.75
N PRO A 23 -12.42 8.36 18.43
CA PRO A 23 -13.40 7.46 17.85
C PRO A 23 -13.01 6.03 18.24
N PRO A 24 -13.97 5.20 18.70
CA PRO A 24 -13.66 3.83 19.11
C PRO A 24 -12.85 3.17 17.99
N PRO A 25 -11.76 2.47 18.31
CA PRO A 25 -10.85 1.95 17.29
C PRO A 25 -11.67 1.13 16.30
N LEU A 26 -11.57 1.47 15.01
CA LEU A 26 -12.31 0.76 13.98
C LEU A 26 -12.03 -0.74 14.14
N PRO A 27 -13.06 -1.60 14.00
CA PRO A 27 -12.83 -3.04 14.04
C PRO A 27 -11.75 -3.38 13.02
N LYS A 28 -10.75 -4.17 13.44
CA LYS A 28 -9.53 -4.45 12.66
C LYS A 28 -9.81 -4.90 11.22
N GLN A 29 -10.93 -5.59 11.00
CA GLN A 29 -11.39 -6.02 9.68
C GLN A 29 -11.79 -4.83 8.78
N LEU A 30 -12.46 -3.83 9.33
CA LEU A 30 -12.88 -2.62 8.62
C LEU A 30 -11.67 -1.74 8.29
N GLU A 31 -10.71 -1.65 9.23
CA GLU A 31 -9.43 -0.99 8.98
C GLU A 31 -8.63 -1.69 7.87
N LYS A 32 -8.54 -3.03 7.89
CA LYS A 32 -7.90 -3.83 6.84
C LYS A 32 -8.56 -3.60 5.48
N PHE A 33 -9.89 -3.51 5.44
CA PHE A 33 -10.67 -3.23 4.23
C PHE A 33 -10.43 -1.81 3.68
N PHE A 34 -10.48 -0.77 4.52
CA PHE A 34 -10.23 0.59 4.05
C PHE A 34 -8.77 0.80 3.63
N LYS A 35 -7.82 0.19 4.35
CA LYS A 35 -6.41 0.20 3.95
C LYS A 35 -6.22 -0.49 2.60
N SER A 36 -6.81 -1.66 2.39
CA SER A 36 -6.69 -2.37 1.11
C SER A 36 -7.39 -1.67 -0.06
N LEU A 37 -8.51 -0.99 0.19
CA LEU A 37 -9.13 -0.09 -0.77
C LEU A 37 -8.20 1.06 -1.15
N GLY A 38 -7.57 1.71 -0.16
CA GLY A 38 -6.60 2.78 -0.38
C GLY A 38 -5.39 2.32 -1.17
N TYR A 39 -4.82 1.16 -0.85
CA TYR A 39 -3.72 0.56 -1.60
C TYR A 39 -4.13 0.18 -3.02
N GLY A 40 -5.32 -0.40 -3.21
CA GLY A 40 -5.84 -0.72 -4.53
C GLY A 40 -6.05 0.53 -5.39
N MET A 41 -6.64 1.57 -4.81
CA MET A 41 -6.87 2.85 -5.48
C MET A 41 -5.56 3.49 -5.91
N THR A 42 -4.58 3.61 -5.01
CA THR A 42 -3.27 4.21 -5.32
C THR A 42 -2.50 3.40 -6.37
N ALA A 43 -2.46 2.06 -6.25
CA ALA A 43 -1.84 1.20 -7.26
C ALA A 43 -2.53 1.33 -8.63
N GLY A 44 -3.88 1.39 -8.64
CA GLY A 44 -4.68 1.60 -9.84
C GLY A 44 -4.43 2.97 -10.49
N MET A 45 -4.27 4.02 -9.68
CA MET A 45 -3.94 5.36 -10.16
C MET A 45 -2.56 5.39 -10.84
N VAL A 46 -1.54 4.81 -10.20
CA VAL A 46 -0.18 4.72 -10.78
C VAL A 46 -0.20 3.94 -12.09
N THR A 47 -0.89 2.79 -12.09
CA THR A 47 -1.06 1.95 -13.29
C THR A 47 -1.77 2.71 -14.40
N GLY A 48 -2.87 3.40 -14.06
CA GLY A 48 -3.64 4.24 -14.97
C GLY A 48 -2.85 5.41 -15.54
N ALA A 49 -1.97 6.03 -14.74
CA ALA A 49 -1.08 7.08 -15.20
C ALA A 49 -0.06 6.57 -16.21
N VAL A 50 0.54 5.39 -15.96
CA VAL A 50 1.51 4.78 -16.87
C VAL A 50 0.87 4.38 -18.20
N PHE A 51 -0.29 3.73 -18.17
CA PHE A 51 -1.00 3.36 -19.40
C PHE A 51 -1.55 4.59 -20.13
N GLY A 52 -2.13 5.55 -19.40
CA GLY A 52 -2.55 6.84 -19.97
C GLY A 52 -1.39 7.57 -20.65
N TRP A 53 -0.20 7.58 -20.04
CA TRP A 53 1.00 8.14 -20.65
C TRP A 53 1.52 7.39 -21.88
N LYS A 54 1.29 6.07 -21.97
CA LYS A 54 1.59 5.31 -23.19
C LYS A 54 0.57 5.61 -24.29
N ASP A 55 -0.70 5.76 -23.92
CA ASP A 55 -1.78 6.05 -24.86
C ASP A 55 -1.67 7.44 -25.48
N THR A 56 -1.08 8.41 -24.77
CA THR A 56 -0.82 9.75 -25.31
C THR A 56 0.25 9.76 -26.40
N LYS A 57 1.20 8.82 -26.33
CA LYS A 57 2.23 8.60 -27.36
C LYS A 57 1.71 7.83 -28.56
N ASN A 58 0.59 7.12 -28.42
CA ASN A 58 -0.02 6.36 -29.51
C ASN A 58 -0.92 7.26 -30.37
N VAL A 59 -0.38 7.73 -31.49
CA VAL A 59 -1.10 8.57 -32.46
C VAL A 59 -2.36 7.89 -33.03
N LYS A 60 -2.39 6.55 -33.03
CA LYS A 60 -3.51 5.74 -33.52
C LYS A 60 -4.77 5.77 -32.64
N ILE A 61 -4.66 6.22 -31.38
CA ILE A 61 -5.81 6.30 -30.47
C ILE A 61 -6.51 7.64 -30.74
N PRO A 62 -7.74 7.66 -31.28
CA PRO A 62 -8.42 8.91 -31.57
C PRO A 62 -8.66 9.69 -30.27
N SER A 63 -8.24 10.95 -30.27
CA SER A 63 -8.61 11.91 -29.22
C SER A 63 -10.14 12.08 -29.24
N PRO A 64 -10.79 12.31 -28.10
CA PRO A 64 -12.20 12.72 -28.08
C PRO A 64 -12.42 13.95 -28.98
N PRO A 65 -13.57 14.05 -29.66
CA PRO A 65 -13.83 15.12 -30.64
C PRO A 65 -13.80 16.52 -30.03
N ASP A 66 -14.06 16.66 -28.73
CA ASP A 66 -14.18 17.95 -28.03
C ASP A 66 -12.88 18.44 -27.38
N LEU A 67 -11.76 17.73 -27.56
CA LEU A 67 -10.49 18.18 -26.99
C LEU A 67 -9.81 19.21 -27.91
N PRO A 68 -9.31 20.34 -27.36
CA PRO A 68 -8.48 21.25 -28.14
C PRO A 68 -7.27 20.48 -28.69
N ARG A 69 -6.80 20.83 -29.90
CA ARG A 69 -5.63 20.24 -30.59
C ARG A 69 -4.29 20.48 -29.85
N ASN A 70 -4.32 20.77 -28.55
CA ASN A 70 -3.16 20.96 -27.72
C ASN A 70 -2.63 19.61 -27.19
N PRO A 71 -1.35 19.26 -27.42
CA PRO A 71 -0.78 18.01 -26.93
C PRO A 71 -0.85 17.87 -25.40
N HIS A 72 -0.79 18.96 -24.65
CA HIS A 72 -0.93 18.93 -23.20
C HIS A 72 -2.34 18.56 -22.74
N ALA A 73 -3.37 19.10 -23.40
CA ALA A 73 -4.76 18.77 -23.08
C ALA A 73 -5.08 17.29 -23.38
N ARG A 74 -4.50 16.76 -24.46
CA ARG A 74 -4.58 15.32 -24.77
C ARG A 74 -3.88 14.49 -23.71
N ALA A 75 -2.68 14.91 -23.28
CA ALA A 75 -1.91 14.22 -22.24
C ALA A 75 -2.68 14.13 -20.93
N THR A 76 -3.21 15.25 -20.45
CA THR A 76 -3.97 15.30 -19.20
C THR A 76 -5.24 14.46 -19.29
N TYR A 77 -5.99 14.52 -20.39
CA TYR A 77 -7.20 13.73 -20.54
C TYR A 77 -6.97 12.22 -20.44
N PHE A 78 -6.01 11.67 -21.19
CA PHE A 78 -5.74 10.22 -21.17
C PHE A 78 -5.16 9.76 -19.84
N VAL A 79 -4.30 10.57 -19.22
CA VAL A 79 -3.75 10.28 -17.89
C VAL A 79 -4.84 10.33 -16.82
N THR A 80 -5.67 11.38 -16.78
CA THR A 80 -6.76 11.49 -15.80
C THR A 80 -7.82 10.41 -15.99
N ARG A 81 -8.20 10.11 -17.23
CA ARG A 81 -9.14 9.01 -17.53
C ARG A 81 -8.54 7.66 -17.15
N GLY A 82 -7.25 7.45 -17.38
CA GLY A 82 -6.52 6.27 -16.95
C GLY A 82 -6.51 6.14 -15.42
N ILE A 83 -6.07 7.18 -14.72
CA ILE A 83 -6.03 7.25 -13.25
C ILE A 83 -7.40 6.92 -12.65
N MET A 84 -8.46 7.56 -13.13
CA MET A 84 -9.83 7.34 -12.65
C MET A 84 -10.33 5.91 -12.94
N ALA A 85 -10.20 5.45 -14.19
CA ALA A 85 -10.72 4.15 -14.58
C ALA A 85 -9.98 2.99 -13.91
N TYR A 86 -8.64 3.04 -13.86
CA TYR A 86 -7.84 2.00 -13.24
C TYR A 86 -7.86 2.10 -11.71
N GLY A 87 -7.86 3.31 -11.14
CA GLY A 87 -7.99 3.53 -9.70
C GLY A 87 -9.25 2.88 -9.12
N VAL A 88 -10.42 3.15 -9.72
CA VAL A 88 -11.69 2.56 -9.28
C VAL A 88 -11.74 1.05 -9.52
N ARG A 89 -11.23 0.57 -10.66
CA ARG A 89 -11.24 -0.89 -10.95
C ARG A 89 -10.38 -1.67 -9.97
N PHE A 90 -9.18 -1.17 -9.67
CA PHE A 90 -8.29 -1.83 -8.71
C PHE A 90 -8.81 -1.70 -7.28
N SER A 91 -9.48 -0.61 -6.90
CA SER A 91 -10.10 -0.52 -5.57
C SER A 91 -11.25 -1.51 -5.42
N VAL A 92 -12.13 -1.66 -6.41
CA VAL A 92 -13.19 -2.67 -6.37
C VAL A 92 -12.59 -4.09 -6.32
N PHE A 93 -11.52 -4.33 -7.09
CA PHE A 93 -10.79 -5.60 -7.05
C PHE A 93 -10.22 -5.90 -5.66
N THR A 94 -9.49 -4.96 -5.06
CA THR A 94 -8.93 -5.17 -3.71
C THR A 94 -10.00 -5.24 -2.64
N GLY A 95 -11.12 -4.54 -2.81
CA GLY A 95 -12.29 -4.63 -1.94
C GLY A 95 -12.88 -6.05 -1.93
N ILE A 96 -13.18 -6.62 -3.11
CA ILE A 96 -13.72 -7.98 -3.24
C ILE A 96 -12.71 -9.01 -2.71
N PHE A 97 -11.43 -8.83 -3.03
CA PHE A 97 -10.36 -9.69 -2.51
C PHE A 97 -10.32 -9.69 -0.98
N THR A 98 -10.35 -8.51 -0.36
CA THR A 98 -10.24 -8.38 1.11
C THR A 98 -11.49 -8.88 1.81
N LEU A 99 -12.67 -8.65 1.23
CA LEU A 99 -13.92 -9.22 1.75
C LEU A 99 -13.89 -10.74 1.69
N THR A 100 -13.39 -11.31 0.59
CA THR A 100 -13.26 -12.77 0.45
C THR A 100 -12.26 -13.33 1.46
N ASP A 101 -11.13 -12.67 1.67
CA ASP A 101 -10.13 -13.04 2.68
C ASP A 101 -10.72 -13.01 4.10
N ILE A 102 -11.46 -11.95 4.46
CA ILE A 102 -12.15 -11.82 5.75
C ILE A 102 -13.20 -12.93 5.91
N PHE A 103 -13.98 -13.21 4.87
CA PHE A 103 -14.99 -14.26 4.90
C PHE A 103 -14.38 -15.65 5.07
N CYS A 104 -13.33 -15.97 4.29
CA CYS A 104 -12.60 -17.24 4.41
C CYS A 104 -11.94 -17.41 5.78
N SER A 105 -11.36 -16.34 6.33
CA SER A 105 -10.78 -16.38 7.68
C SER A 105 -11.84 -16.62 8.75
N SER A 106 -13.03 -16.03 8.62
CA SER A 106 -14.14 -16.22 9.55
C SER A 106 -14.70 -17.65 9.52
N PHE A 107 -14.70 -18.31 8.36
CA PHE A 107 -15.13 -19.71 8.21
C PHE A 107 -14.10 -20.73 8.72
N ARG A 108 -12.83 -20.33 8.88
CA ARG A 108 -11.72 -21.20 9.32
C ARG A 108 -11.18 -20.80 10.69
N ASP A 109 -12.07 -20.41 11.59
CA ASP A 109 -11.75 -20.06 12.99
C ASP A 109 -10.67 -18.98 13.15
N GLY A 110 -10.59 -18.03 12.22
CA GLY A 110 -9.68 -16.88 12.29
C GLY A 110 -8.23 -17.19 11.93
N LYS A 111 -7.92 -18.33 11.31
CA LYS A 111 -6.56 -18.61 10.81
C LYS A 111 -6.22 -17.69 9.63
N GLU A 112 -5.21 -16.84 9.78
CA GLU A 112 -4.62 -16.08 8.68
C GLU A 112 -3.58 -16.96 7.94
N ASP A 113 -4.06 -17.86 7.08
CA ASP A 113 -3.20 -18.73 6.28
C ASP A 113 -3.12 -18.25 4.82
N PHE A 114 -1.99 -18.51 4.13
CA PHE A 114 -1.83 -18.30 2.68
C PHE A 114 -2.96 -18.93 1.82
N ILE A 115 -3.63 -19.97 2.31
CA ILE A 115 -4.74 -20.64 1.63
C ILE A 115 -5.94 -19.70 1.47
N ASN A 116 -6.25 -18.89 2.49
CA ASN A 116 -7.36 -17.93 2.42
C ASN A 116 -7.06 -16.85 1.39
N THR A 117 -5.81 -16.38 1.37
CA THR A 117 -5.31 -15.41 0.41
C THR A 117 -5.36 -15.95 -1.02
N THR A 118 -5.06 -17.24 -1.20
CA THR A 118 -5.13 -17.96 -2.48
C THR A 118 -6.56 -18.08 -3.00
N ILE A 119 -7.49 -18.44 -2.12
CA ILE A 119 -8.91 -18.55 -2.46
C ILE A 119 -9.48 -17.17 -2.81
N ALA A 120 -9.14 -16.15 -2.03
CA ALA A 120 -9.50 -14.77 -2.32
C ALA A 120 -8.95 -14.31 -3.68
N GLY A 121 -7.69 -14.61 -3.98
CA GLY A 121 -7.02 -14.26 -5.24
C GLY A 121 -7.65 -14.95 -6.46
N SER A 122 -7.96 -16.24 -6.33
CA SER A 122 -8.58 -17.01 -7.40
C SER A 122 -10.03 -16.58 -7.65
N LEU A 123 -10.85 -16.40 -6.60
CA LEU A 123 -12.23 -15.98 -6.72
C LEU A 123 -12.36 -14.56 -7.30
N THR A 124 -11.54 -13.62 -6.81
CA THR A 124 -11.58 -12.24 -7.30
C THR A 124 -11.17 -12.18 -8.77
N SER A 125 -10.12 -12.92 -9.15
CA SER A 125 -9.65 -12.95 -10.53
C SER A 125 -10.60 -13.69 -11.47
N PHE A 126 -11.32 -14.70 -10.97
CA PHE A 126 -12.41 -15.35 -11.68
C PHE A 126 -13.52 -14.36 -12.03
N ILE A 127 -14.03 -13.64 -11.03
CA ILE A 127 -15.12 -12.68 -11.18
C ILE A 127 -14.75 -11.60 -12.21
N PHE A 128 -13.56 -11.00 -12.08
CA PHE A 128 -13.13 -9.95 -12.99
C PHE A 128 -12.78 -10.45 -14.38
N GLY A 129 -12.22 -11.66 -14.51
CA GLY A 129 -11.93 -12.26 -15.80
C GLY A 129 -13.21 -12.65 -16.56
N ALA A 130 -14.21 -13.17 -15.85
CA ALA A 130 -15.51 -13.52 -16.40
C ALA A 130 -16.33 -12.28 -16.80
N LEU A 131 -16.30 -11.21 -15.98
CA LEU A 131 -17.03 -9.96 -16.27
C LEU A 131 -16.46 -9.19 -17.48
N LYS A 132 -15.15 -9.28 -17.72
CA LYS A 132 -14.49 -8.48 -18.76
C LYS A 132 -14.40 -9.16 -20.12
N TYR A 133 -14.33 -10.49 -20.13
CA TYR A 133 -14.10 -11.29 -21.33
C TYR A 133 -15.14 -12.40 -21.40
N ASP A 134 -14.78 -13.61 -20.99
CA ASP A 134 -15.62 -14.81 -20.98
C ASP A 134 -15.30 -15.71 -19.77
N ASN A 135 -16.16 -16.70 -19.52
CA ASN A 135 -15.98 -17.66 -18.41
C ASN A 135 -14.66 -18.45 -18.47
N ILE A 136 -14.18 -18.78 -19.68
CA ILE A 136 -12.91 -19.53 -19.87
C ILE A 136 -11.71 -18.66 -19.47
N THR A 137 -11.70 -17.40 -19.91
CA THR A 137 -10.71 -16.41 -19.49
C THR A 137 -10.82 -16.07 -18.01
N GLY A 138 -12.04 -16.12 -17.44
CA GLY A 138 -12.27 -16.06 -15.99
C GLY A 138 -11.56 -17.18 -15.26
N LEU A 139 -11.69 -18.42 -15.73
CA LEU A 139 -11.02 -19.58 -15.13
C LEU A 139 -9.48 -19.48 -15.22
N ALA A 140 -8.96 -19.06 -16.38
CA ALA A 140 -7.52 -18.81 -16.53
C ALA A 140 -7.03 -17.70 -15.60
N ALA A 141 -7.79 -16.61 -15.48
CA ALA A 141 -7.52 -15.53 -14.56
C ALA A 141 -7.57 -16.00 -13.10
N ALA A 142 -8.47 -16.91 -12.75
CA ALA A 142 -8.56 -17.51 -11.42
C ALA A 142 -7.27 -18.26 -11.04
N GLY A 143 -6.74 -19.06 -11.97
CA GLY A 143 -5.48 -19.79 -11.76
C GLY A 143 -4.28 -18.84 -11.58
N LEU A 144 -4.18 -17.82 -12.42
CA LEU A 144 -3.11 -16.80 -12.33
C LEU A 144 -3.23 -15.94 -11.07
N GLY A 145 -4.45 -15.51 -10.73
CA GLY A 145 -4.71 -14.74 -9.53
C GLY A 145 -4.49 -15.53 -8.24
N GLY A 146 -4.92 -16.79 -8.22
CA GLY A 146 -4.67 -17.71 -7.12
C GLY A 146 -3.18 -17.94 -6.90
N SER A 147 -2.43 -18.28 -7.96
CA SER A 147 -0.98 -18.52 -7.86
C SER A 147 -0.19 -17.28 -7.41
N LEU A 148 -0.49 -16.10 -7.96
CA LEU A 148 0.12 -14.85 -7.50
C LEU A 148 -0.21 -14.56 -6.02
N ALA A 149 -1.45 -14.81 -5.61
CA ALA A 149 -1.87 -14.64 -4.23
C ALA A 149 -1.25 -15.70 -3.29
N CYS A 150 -0.99 -16.93 -3.75
CA CYS A 150 -0.23 -17.93 -3.00
C CYS A 150 1.17 -17.40 -2.67
N VAL A 151 1.87 -16.91 -3.70
CA VAL A 151 3.25 -16.41 -3.56
C VAL A 151 3.26 -15.18 -2.64
N GLY A 152 2.33 -14.24 -2.85
CA GLY A 152 2.19 -13.08 -1.98
C GLY A 152 1.87 -13.44 -0.52
N GLY A 153 0.98 -14.40 -0.31
CA GLY A 153 0.64 -14.93 1.02
C GLY A 153 1.84 -15.58 1.70
N TYR A 154 2.56 -16.45 1.00
CA TYR A 154 3.76 -17.12 1.53
C TYR A 154 4.86 -16.14 1.93
N VAL A 155 5.10 -15.10 1.10
CA VAL A 155 6.06 -14.05 1.42
C VAL A 155 5.62 -13.25 2.64
N ARG A 156 4.32 -12.95 2.77
CA ARG A 156 3.78 -12.25 3.93
C ARG A 156 3.95 -13.09 5.21
N ASP A 157 3.60 -14.36 5.18
CA ASP A 157 3.75 -15.28 6.32
C ASP A 157 5.23 -15.36 6.76
N SER A 158 6.14 -15.49 5.79
CA SER A 158 7.59 -15.52 6.04
C SER A 158 8.10 -14.19 6.64
N LEU A 159 7.58 -13.05 6.18
CA LEU A 159 7.97 -11.74 6.67
C LEU A 159 7.45 -11.50 8.09
N GLU A 160 6.23 -11.94 8.40
CA GLU A 160 5.66 -11.86 9.74
C GLU A 160 6.45 -12.72 10.73
N GLU A 161 6.88 -13.91 10.32
CA GLU A 161 7.76 -14.77 11.13
C GLU A 161 9.12 -14.10 11.41
N LEU A 162 9.75 -13.49 10.38
CA LEU A 162 11.00 -12.75 10.55
C LEU A 162 10.84 -11.53 11.47
N LEU A 163 9.75 -10.77 11.32
CA LEU A 163 9.45 -9.63 12.19
C LEU A 163 9.21 -10.03 13.64
N GLN A 164 8.54 -11.17 13.87
CA GLN A 164 8.34 -11.71 15.21
C GLN A 164 9.68 -12.11 15.84
N ARG A 165 10.53 -12.81 15.09
CA ARG A 165 11.88 -13.17 15.54
C ARG A 165 12.72 -11.93 15.87
N GLU A 166 12.66 -10.87 15.06
CA GLU A 166 13.33 -9.60 15.37
C GLU A 166 12.77 -8.93 16.63
N ARG A 167 11.45 -8.94 16.83
CA ARG A 167 10.82 -8.37 18.03
C ARG A 167 11.20 -9.15 19.28
N GLU A 168 11.27 -10.47 19.18
CA GLU A 168 11.71 -11.35 20.26
C GLU A 168 13.21 -11.15 20.55
N ALA A 169 14.04 -11.03 19.51
CA ALA A 169 15.45 -10.68 19.64
C ALA A 169 15.63 -9.32 20.32
N ARG A 170 14.84 -8.30 19.96
CA ARG A 170 14.84 -6.99 20.64
C ARG A 170 14.34 -7.03 22.08
N LYS A 171 13.37 -7.89 22.40
CA LYS A 171 12.91 -8.09 23.78
C LYS A 171 13.94 -8.84 24.64
N GLN A 172 14.73 -9.72 24.04
CA GLN A 172 15.84 -10.41 24.69
C GLN A 172 17.13 -9.59 24.73
N GLU A 173 17.27 -8.55 23.90
CA GLU A 173 18.42 -7.66 23.94
C GLU A 173 18.37 -6.85 25.25
N ASN A 174 19.11 -7.35 26.24
CA ASN A 174 19.30 -6.74 27.54
C ASN A 174 19.71 -5.26 27.32
N PRO A 175 19.02 -4.25 27.91
CA PRO A 175 19.27 -2.84 27.62
C PRO A 175 20.72 -2.41 27.83
N GLN A 176 21.46 -3.12 28.70
CA GLN A 176 22.90 -2.92 28.89
C GLN A 176 23.77 -3.32 27.68
N VAL A 177 23.35 -4.32 26.89
CA VAL A 177 24.04 -4.77 25.68
C VAL A 177 23.80 -3.80 24.52
N ALA A 178 22.59 -3.24 24.41
CA ALA A 178 22.29 -2.18 23.45
C ALA A 178 23.09 -0.90 23.76
N LEU A 179 23.19 -0.52 25.04
CA LEU A 179 23.99 0.63 25.49
C LEU A 179 25.48 0.45 25.20
N THR A 180 26.06 -0.72 25.49
CA THR A 180 27.48 -1.00 25.21
C THR A 180 27.79 -1.03 23.71
N LYS A 181 26.87 -1.53 22.87
CA LYS A 181 27.01 -1.43 21.40
C LYS A 181 26.95 0.03 20.94
N LEU A 182 26.08 0.85 21.53
CA LEU A 182 25.99 2.27 21.21
C LEU A 182 27.27 3.03 21.59
N GLU A 183 27.83 2.76 22.78
CA GLU A 183 29.10 3.33 23.23
C GLU A 183 30.25 2.97 22.29
N LEU A 184 30.30 1.71 21.82
CA LEU A 184 31.30 1.25 20.85
C LEU A 184 31.19 1.97 19.50
N VAL A 185 29.98 2.28 19.05
CA VAL A 185 29.73 3.02 17.82
C VAL A 185 30.11 4.49 17.98
N ILE A 186 29.74 5.12 19.10
CA ILE A 186 30.13 6.50 19.42
C ILE A 186 31.66 6.64 19.44
N LYS A 187 32.35 5.71 20.10
CA LYS A 187 33.81 5.72 20.20
C LYS A 187 34.50 5.58 18.83
N LYS A 188 33.95 4.75 17.94
CA LYS A 188 34.44 4.62 16.56
C LYS A 188 34.23 5.90 15.75
N LEU A 189 33.08 6.55 15.90
CA LEU A 189 32.78 7.82 15.25
C LEU A 189 33.70 8.94 15.75
N GLU A 190 33.99 8.98 17.05
CA GLU A 190 34.95 9.93 17.63
C GLU A 190 36.37 9.69 17.10
N GLU A 191 36.81 8.43 17.01
CA GLU A 191 38.12 8.10 16.42
C GLU A 191 38.22 8.50 14.94
N GLU A 192 37.16 8.28 14.14
CA GLU A 192 37.14 8.72 12.74
C GLU A 192 37.13 10.24 12.61
N ASN A 193 36.43 10.94 13.49
CA ASN A 193 36.39 12.40 13.51
C ASN A 193 37.75 12.99 13.92
N GLU A 194 38.42 12.42 14.92
CA GLU A 194 39.79 12.80 15.29
C GLU A 194 40.79 12.56 14.16
N ARG A 195 40.71 11.42 13.46
CA ARG A 195 41.58 11.16 12.30
C ARG A 195 41.35 12.17 11.19
N SER A 196 40.09 12.51 10.92
CA SER A 196 39.72 13.51 9.92
C SER A 196 40.24 14.91 10.29
N LEU A 197 40.14 15.30 11.57
CA LEU A 197 40.67 16.56 12.07
C LEU A 197 42.20 16.63 12.02
N ARG A 198 42.91 15.54 12.34
CA ARG A 198 44.38 15.48 12.21
C ARG A 198 44.83 15.60 10.76
N GLY A 199 44.16 14.90 9.84
CA GLY A 199 44.44 15.02 8.40
C GLY A 199 44.20 16.44 7.87
N LEU A 200 43.16 17.12 8.34
CA LEU A 200 42.91 18.53 8.00
C LEU A 200 43.98 19.46 8.59
N ARG A 201 44.45 19.21 9.81
CA ARG A 201 45.50 20.02 10.44
C ARG A 201 46.84 19.88 9.73
N GLU A 202 47.22 18.66 9.37
CA GLU A 202 48.43 18.39 8.56
C GLU A 202 48.34 19.02 7.16
N ALA A 203 47.15 19.06 6.56
CA ALA A 203 46.91 19.74 5.29
C ALA A 203 46.99 21.28 5.38
N ILE A 204 46.73 21.86 6.55
CA ILE A 204 46.88 23.31 6.80
C ILE A 204 48.35 23.65 7.07
N ASP A 205 49.04 22.91 7.94
CA ASP A 205 50.46 23.14 8.26
C ASP A 205 51.38 22.92 7.05
N SER A 206 51.04 22.00 6.13
CA SER A 206 51.77 21.80 4.86
C SER A 206 51.52 22.90 3.82
N LYS A 207 50.48 23.72 4.00
CA LYS A 207 50.16 24.83 3.11
C LYS A 207 50.85 26.13 3.54
N ASP A 208 51.01 26.35 4.84
CA ASP A 208 51.71 27.51 5.41
C ASP A 208 53.25 27.39 5.33
N SER A 209 53.80 26.22 4.95
CA SER A 209 55.25 25.99 4.78
C SER A 209 55.74 26.15 3.33
N ASN A 210 54.84 26.48 2.39
CA ASN A 210 55.14 26.69 0.97
C ASN A 210 54.90 28.15 0.49
N ASP A 211 54.60 29.07 1.40
CA ASP A 211 54.61 30.54 1.18
C ASP A 211 55.78 31.17 1.96
#